data_AF-A0A969I997-F1
#
_entry.id   AF-A0A969I997-F1
#
_cell.length_a   1.000
_cell.length_b   1.000
_cell.length_c   1.000
_cell.angle_alpha   90.00
_cell.angle_beta   90.00
_cell.angle_gamma   90.00
#
_symmetry.space_group_name_H-M   'P 1'
#
loop_
_entity.id
_entity.type
_entity.pdbx_description
1 polymer ?
#
loop_
_entity_poly.entity_id
_entity_poly.type
_entity_poly.pdbx_seq_one_letter_code
_entity_poly.pdbx_strand_id
1 'polypeptide(L)'
;MARARAPCAGCRALCTCRDGDAAAGAGARLSAGDAVRSIYSVRIRGRGSRRIVRDGRGTFPGARARNSLSRGHAGDRRIRAAAIGALCFALVAMLSRGYLTVAFALAALGTAWVATLRDIPLLRYAVTAIGLVVLGRIAWDPVIMGADVGRTPIFNWLLLGYGAPAVAFAASAVLLRTRAQDLAVRLSESLAILFAALLFYFQIRHALNDGDPLRPASGHVEMGLFALTSLGFSFVLTRMDVARANPVFRIASLIFGVISAFVIAGGLLLAENPFLTHSTVGGPTIFSSLMLAYLLPGLMAALVARHARGVRPQWYVMGATILAGLLLFAYVTLEVRHAFQGERIGFMRSTSSAEVWTYSAAWLALGLVFLAYGIWRGSREARMASAALVLLSVAKVFLLDLSGLTGLWRALSFISLGVVLIGIGLAYQKLVFAKPAAPAGSATPPAP
;
A
#
# COMPACT_ATOMS: atom_id res chain seq x y z
N MET A 1 4.71 -42.61 -35.05
CA MET A 1 4.23 -43.99 -34.79
C MET A 1 5.44 -44.87 -34.46
N ALA A 2 5.22 -45.93 -33.66
CA ALA A 2 6.17 -46.94 -33.16
C ALA A 2 6.95 -46.61 -31.87
N ARG A 3 6.44 -47.23 -30.78
CA ARG A 3 7.09 -47.49 -29.48
C ARG A 3 8.08 -48.66 -29.62
N ALA A 4 9.10 -48.70 -28.77
CA ALA A 4 9.71 -49.95 -28.33
C ALA A 4 10.07 -49.87 -26.83
N ARG A 5 9.76 -50.94 -26.10
CA ARG A 5 9.93 -51.14 -24.65
C ARG A 5 10.92 -52.29 -24.40
N ALA A 6 11.68 -52.17 -23.31
CA ALA A 6 12.24 -53.21 -22.42
C ALA A 6 13.42 -54.08 -22.95
N PRO A 7 14.20 -54.82 -22.11
CA PRO A 7 13.98 -55.19 -20.69
C PRO A 7 15.22 -55.18 -19.74
N CYS A 8 14.96 -55.65 -18.51
CA CYS A 8 15.79 -55.79 -17.29
C CYS A 8 16.92 -56.86 -17.32
N ALA A 9 17.95 -56.69 -16.46
CA ALA A 9 18.70 -57.74 -15.73
C ALA A 9 19.62 -57.05 -14.69
N GLY A 10 19.59 -57.33 -13.38
CA GLY A 10 20.31 -58.42 -12.68
C GLY A 10 21.37 -57.79 -11.73
N CYS A 11 21.16 -57.70 -10.41
CA CYS A 11 21.51 -58.65 -9.34
C CYS A 11 23.01 -58.69 -8.91
N ARG A 12 23.23 -58.61 -7.57
CA ARG A 12 24.46 -58.85 -6.74
C ARG A 12 25.50 -57.72 -6.66
N ALA A 13 25.77 -57.09 -5.50
CA ALA A 13 26.22 -57.52 -4.16
C ALA A 13 27.74 -57.33 -4.00
N LEU A 14 28.17 -56.57 -2.98
CA LEU A 14 29.36 -56.84 -2.15
C LEU A 14 29.47 -55.85 -0.97
N CYS A 15 29.50 -56.42 0.23
CA CYS A 15 29.84 -55.77 1.49
C CYS A 15 31.36 -55.60 1.61
N THR A 16 31.84 -54.58 2.33
CA THR A 16 32.98 -54.72 3.25
C THR A 16 32.85 -53.72 4.40
N CYS A 17 32.98 -54.22 5.62
CA CYS A 17 33.17 -53.45 6.86
C CYS A 17 34.68 -53.28 7.10
N ARG A 18 35.10 -52.18 7.77
CA ARG A 18 36.27 -52.20 8.66
C ARG A 18 36.19 -51.08 9.71
N ASP A 19 36.53 -51.46 10.94
CA ASP A 19 36.51 -50.72 12.21
C ASP A 19 37.57 -49.62 12.34
N GLY A 20 37.42 -48.75 13.36
CA GLY A 20 38.55 -48.06 14.00
C GLY A 20 38.24 -46.70 14.64
N ASP A 21 38.31 -46.66 15.97
CA ASP A 21 38.10 -45.53 16.89
C ASP A 21 38.99 -44.30 16.68
N ALA A 22 38.52 -43.12 17.12
CA ALA A 22 39.19 -42.23 18.10
C ALA A 22 38.74 -40.76 18.00
N ALA A 23 38.87 -40.07 19.13
CA ALA A 23 38.19 -38.85 19.52
C ALA A 23 38.85 -37.52 19.08
N ALA A 24 38.07 -36.44 19.29
CA ALA A 24 38.45 -35.08 19.67
C ALA A 24 38.98 -34.12 18.58
N GLY A 25 38.27 -32.99 18.42
CA GLY A 25 38.76 -31.82 17.67
C GLY A 25 37.64 -30.82 17.36
N ALA A 26 37.43 -29.87 18.27
CA ALA A 26 36.41 -28.84 18.22
C ALA A 26 36.55 -27.85 17.04
N GLY A 27 35.42 -27.33 16.54
CA GLY A 27 35.41 -26.20 15.60
C GLY A 27 34.09 -25.89 14.90
N ALA A 28 32.94 -26.03 15.57
CA ALA A 28 31.64 -25.71 14.98
C ALA A 28 31.28 -24.22 15.17
N ARG A 29 31.20 -23.48 14.06
CA ARG A 29 30.54 -22.17 13.98
C ARG A 29 29.03 -22.38 13.96
N LEU A 30 28.34 -21.74 14.90
CA LEU A 30 26.88 -21.76 15.04
C LEU A 30 26.21 -20.94 13.92
N SER A 31 25.34 -21.61 13.15
CA SER A 31 24.33 -20.97 12.29
C SER A 31 22.95 -21.20 12.90
N ALA A 32 22.17 -20.13 12.98
CA ALA A 32 20.86 -20.05 13.65
C ALA A 32 19.73 -20.75 12.87
N GLY A 33 19.87 -22.05 12.62
CA GLY A 33 18.88 -22.89 11.92
C GLY A 33 18.39 -24.12 12.69
N ASP A 34 19.04 -24.52 13.79
CA ASP A 34 18.83 -25.84 14.40
C ASP A 34 18.03 -25.87 15.73
N ALA A 35 17.50 -24.73 16.19
CA ALA A 35 16.81 -24.67 17.49
C ALA A 35 15.32 -25.09 17.50
N VAL A 36 14.76 -25.63 16.40
CA VAL A 36 13.33 -26.04 16.35
C VAL A 36 13.13 -27.50 15.91
N ARG A 37 14.21 -28.29 15.82
CA ARG A 37 14.15 -29.67 15.28
C ARG A 37 14.39 -30.78 16.31
N SER A 38 14.21 -30.49 17.60
CA SER A 38 14.20 -31.50 18.66
C SER A 38 12.91 -31.38 19.46
N ILE A 39 11.98 -32.30 19.17
CA ILE A 39 11.00 -32.96 20.04
C ILE A 39 10.04 -33.65 19.04
N TYR A 40 9.80 -34.95 19.25
CA TYR A 40 9.03 -35.89 18.42
C TYR A 40 9.81 -36.68 17.35
N SER A 41 10.70 -37.56 17.81
CA SER A 41 10.80 -38.89 17.20
C SER A 41 11.00 -39.97 18.27
N VAL A 42 9.89 -40.60 18.70
CA VAL A 42 9.96 -41.89 19.42
C VAL A 42 9.30 -42.93 18.52
N ARG A 43 10.17 -43.66 17.83
CA ARG A 43 9.86 -44.84 17.00
C ARG A 43 9.93 -46.06 17.92
N ILE A 44 8.78 -46.65 18.28
CA ILE A 44 8.78 -47.95 18.96
C ILE A 44 8.84 -49.06 17.91
N ARG A 45 9.97 -49.78 17.94
CA ARG A 45 10.33 -50.94 17.13
C ARG A 45 9.82 -52.19 17.86
N GLY A 46 9.03 -53.02 17.18
CA GLY A 46 8.56 -54.29 17.73
C GLY A 46 9.63 -55.38 17.75
N ARG A 47 9.54 -56.28 18.74
CA ARG A 47 9.98 -57.68 18.67
C ARG A 47 9.51 -58.43 19.93
N GLY A 48 8.96 -59.64 19.77
CA GLY A 48 8.81 -60.57 20.89
C GLY A 48 7.66 -61.57 20.79
N SER A 49 7.90 -62.64 20.05
CA SER A 49 7.12 -63.89 19.98
C SER A 49 6.60 -64.41 21.34
N ARG A 50 5.32 -64.78 21.40
CA ARG A 50 4.87 -65.97 22.16
C ARG A 50 3.80 -66.73 21.38
N ARG A 51 4.14 -67.99 21.10
CA ARG A 51 3.30 -69.04 20.53
C ARG A 51 2.48 -69.62 21.70
N ILE A 52 1.15 -69.58 21.64
CA ILE A 52 0.27 -70.44 22.44
C ILE A 52 -0.79 -71.01 21.51
N VAL A 53 -0.75 -72.33 21.37
CA VAL A 53 -1.79 -73.18 20.81
C VAL A 53 -2.84 -73.37 21.90
N ARG A 54 -4.12 -73.08 21.63
CA ARG A 54 -5.22 -73.98 22.00
C ARG A 54 -6.55 -73.58 21.36
N ASP A 55 -7.12 -74.60 20.76
CA ASP A 55 -8.51 -74.87 20.42
C ASP A 55 -9.55 -74.31 21.41
N GLY A 56 -10.78 -74.06 20.92
CA GLY A 56 -11.93 -73.76 21.78
C GLY A 56 -12.91 -72.74 21.18
N ARG A 57 -14.05 -73.25 20.71
CA ARG A 57 -15.27 -72.50 20.37
C ARG A 57 -15.66 -71.55 21.50
N GLY A 58 -15.93 -70.29 21.17
CA GLY A 58 -16.47 -69.30 22.11
C GLY A 58 -16.98 -68.07 21.37
N THR A 59 -18.28 -68.02 21.15
CA THR A 59 -19.03 -66.83 20.70
C THR A 59 -18.93 -65.73 21.77
N PHE A 60 -18.16 -64.68 21.50
CA PHE A 60 -18.12 -63.47 22.34
C PHE A 60 -18.96 -62.33 21.73
N PRO A 61 -20.10 -61.94 22.32
CA PRO A 61 -20.81 -60.73 21.97
C PRO A 61 -20.17 -59.54 22.70
N GLY A 62 -19.01 -59.06 22.23
CA GLY A 62 -18.26 -57.99 22.92
C GLY A 62 -17.87 -56.78 22.06
N ALA A 63 -17.97 -56.86 20.74
CA ALA A 63 -17.40 -55.83 19.85
C ALA A 63 -18.31 -54.59 19.63
N ARG A 64 -19.59 -54.65 20.04
CA ARG A 64 -20.56 -53.58 19.74
C ARG A 64 -20.60 -52.46 20.80
N ALA A 65 -20.07 -52.67 22.00
CA ALA A 65 -20.12 -51.70 23.11
C ALA A 65 -18.94 -50.70 23.14
N ARG A 66 -17.84 -50.95 22.41
CA ARG A 66 -16.69 -50.03 22.38
C ARG A 66 -16.87 -48.83 21.44
N ASN A 67 -17.78 -48.92 20.47
CA ASN A 67 -18.09 -47.83 19.53
C ASN A 67 -19.13 -46.83 20.07
N SER A 68 -19.92 -47.17 21.10
CA SER A 68 -20.86 -46.23 21.73
C SER A 68 -20.17 -45.26 22.70
N LEU A 69 -19.15 -45.73 23.43
CA LEU A 69 -18.40 -44.92 24.38
C LEU A 69 -17.49 -43.88 23.71
N SER A 70 -16.89 -44.16 22.55
CA SER A 70 -16.08 -43.18 21.81
C SER A 70 -16.93 -42.08 21.15
N ARG A 71 -18.17 -42.39 20.75
CA ARG A 71 -19.14 -41.42 20.24
C ARG A 71 -19.66 -40.48 21.35
N GLY A 72 -19.85 -40.98 22.57
CA GLY A 72 -20.26 -40.15 23.73
C GLY A 72 -19.25 -39.04 24.05
N HIS A 73 -17.95 -39.35 24.10
CA HIS A 73 -16.89 -38.38 24.37
C HIS A 73 -16.63 -37.39 23.21
N ALA A 74 -17.05 -37.75 21.99
CA ALA A 74 -16.99 -36.85 20.84
C ALA A 74 -18.18 -35.88 20.81
N GLY A 75 -19.37 -36.33 21.23
CA GLY A 75 -20.55 -35.47 21.43
C GLY A 75 -20.33 -34.42 22.51
N ASP A 76 -19.81 -34.82 23.66
CA ASP A 76 -19.53 -33.94 24.80
C ASP A 76 -18.54 -32.83 24.48
N ARG A 77 -17.47 -33.14 23.71
CA ARG A 77 -16.49 -32.14 23.30
C ARG A 77 -17.06 -31.11 22.32
N ARG A 78 -17.97 -31.52 21.43
CA ARG A 78 -18.65 -30.61 20.49
C ARG A 78 -19.62 -29.68 21.22
N ILE A 79 -20.37 -30.20 22.18
CA ILE A 79 -21.33 -29.42 22.97
C ILE A 79 -20.60 -28.40 23.86
N ARG A 80 -19.50 -28.79 24.53
CA ARG A 80 -18.70 -27.86 25.34
C ARG A 80 -18.04 -26.76 24.50
N ALA A 81 -17.52 -27.09 23.31
CA ALA A 81 -16.95 -26.11 22.39
C ALA A 81 -18.01 -25.15 21.84
N ALA A 82 -19.20 -25.65 21.49
CA ALA A 82 -20.32 -24.83 21.05
C ALA A 82 -20.84 -23.91 22.17
N ALA A 83 -20.90 -24.40 23.41
CA ALA A 83 -21.31 -23.61 24.57
C ALA A 83 -20.32 -22.48 24.88
N ILE A 84 -19.01 -22.76 24.83
CA ILE A 84 -17.98 -21.72 24.99
C ILE A 84 -18.03 -20.72 23.83
N GLY A 85 -18.23 -21.19 22.60
CA GLY A 85 -18.41 -20.32 21.43
C GLY A 85 -19.64 -19.41 21.54
N ALA A 86 -20.77 -19.96 22.00
CA ALA A 86 -22.00 -19.22 22.25
C ALA A 86 -21.87 -18.23 23.41
N LEU A 87 -21.15 -18.61 24.48
CA LEU A 87 -20.86 -17.73 25.61
C LEU A 87 -19.95 -16.57 25.20
N CYS A 88 -18.87 -16.85 24.47
CA CYS A 88 -18.01 -15.81 23.90
C CYS A 88 -18.81 -14.90 22.95
N PHE A 89 -19.67 -15.46 22.10
CA PHE A 89 -20.53 -14.68 21.22
C PHE A 89 -21.53 -13.81 22.00
N ALA A 90 -22.15 -14.34 23.05
CA ALA A 90 -23.08 -13.60 23.91
C ALA A 90 -22.38 -12.47 24.68
N LEU A 91 -21.17 -12.71 25.21
CA LEU A 91 -20.36 -11.68 25.87
C LEU A 91 -19.91 -10.59 24.89
N VAL A 92 -19.60 -10.96 23.64
CA VAL A 92 -19.30 -10.03 22.55
C VAL A 92 -20.54 -9.22 22.14
N ALA A 93 -21.72 -9.85 22.11
CA ALA A 93 -22.98 -9.19 21.82
C ALA A 93 -23.43 -8.22 22.93
N MET A 94 -22.99 -8.44 24.18
CA MET A 94 -23.21 -7.52 25.30
C MET A 94 -22.33 -6.26 25.25
N LEU A 95 -21.30 -6.23 24.40
CA LEU A 95 -20.41 -5.08 24.25
C LEU A 95 -21.10 -3.98 23.43
N SER A 96 -21.01 -2.72 23.88
CA SER A 96 -21.70 -1.58 23.26
C SER A 96 -21.28 -1.36 21.78
N ARG A 97 -22.09 -0.62 21.00
CA ARG A 97 -22.10 -0.58 19.51
C ARG A 97 -20.74 -0.54 18.79
N GLY A 98 -19.72 0.12 19.36
CA GLY A 98 -18.39 0.20 18.75
C GLY A 98 -17.49 -1.02 18.96
N TYR A 99 -17.66 -1.75 20.06
CA TYR A 99 -16.75 -2.81 20.45
C TYR A 99 -17.04 -4.15 19.76
N LEU A 100 -18.27 -4.33 19.27
CA LEU A 100 -18.71 -5.57 18.62
C LEU A 100 -17.89 -5.90 17.37
N THR A 101 -17.44 -4.88 16.63
CA THR A 101 -16.58 -5.09 15.44
C THR A 101 -15.14 -5.43 15.81
N VAL A 102 -14.61 -4.79 16.85
CA VAL A 102 -13.29 -5.14 17.42
C VAL A 102 -13.30 -6.58 17.91
N ALA A 103 -14.36 -6.97 18.61
CA ALA A 103 -14.53 -8.33 19.10
C ALA A 103 -14.62 -9.36 17.96
N PHE A 104 -15.37 -9.09 16.89
CA PHE A 104 -15.38 -9.99 15.73
C PHE A 104 -14.01 -10.09 15.05
N ALA A 105 -13.27 -8.98 14.93
CA ALA A 105 -11.93 -9.02 14.37
C ALA A 105 -10.95 -9.85 15.23
N LEU A 106 -11.02 -9.72 16.56
CA LEU A 106 -10.24 -10.53 17.49
C LEU A 106 -10.68 -12.00 17.48
N ALA A 107 -11.98 -12.28 17.34
CA ALA A 107 -12.48 -13.64 17.19
C ALA A 107 -11.98 -14.29 15.89
N ALA A 108 -11.91 -13.54 14.79
CA ALA A 108 -11.29 -13.99 13.54
C ALA A 108 -9.80 -14.32 13.75
N LEU A 109 -9.06 -13.46 14.46
CA LEU A 109 -7.65 -13.71 14.81
C LEU A 109 -7.47 -14.96 15.68
N GLY A 110 -8.27 -15.11 16.74
CA GLY A 110 -8.25 -16.30 17.59
C GLY A 110 -8.57 -17.56 16.80
N THR A 111 -9.56 -17.50 15.91
CA THR A 111 -9.93 -18.62 15.04
C THR A 111 -8.80 -18.95 14.06
N ALA A 112 -8.15 -17.95 13.46
CA ALA A 112 -6.99 -18.12 12.60
C ALA A 112 -5.81 -18.76 13.33
N TRP A 113 -5.55 -18.35 14.58
CA TRP A 113 -4.51 -18.93 15.44
C TRP A 113 -4.80 -20.39 15.78
N VAL A 114 -6.03 -20.73 16.16
CA VAL A 114 -6.40 -22.13 16.42
C VAL A 114 -6.32 -22.98 15.14
N ALA A 115 -6.63 -22.39 13.98
CA ALA A 115 -6.53 -23.07 12.69
C ALA A 115 -5.09 -23.49 12.38
N THR A 116 -4.08 -22.67 12.72
CA THR A 116 -2.67 -23.03 12.49
C THR A 116 -2.18 -24.12 13.45
N LEU A 117 -2.75 -24.19 14.66
CA LEU A 117 -2.40 -25.21 15.66
C LEU A 117 -3.04 -26.59 15.40
N ARG A 118 -4.29 -26.63 14.90
CA ARG A 118 -5.07 -27.87 14.82
C ARG A 118 -5.27 -28.42 13.41
N ASP A 119 -4.79 -27.72 12.38
CA ASP A 119 -4.88 -28.09 10.95
C ASP A 119 -6.30 -28.51 10.49
N ILE A 120 -7.31 -27.82 11.03
CA ILE A 120 -8.72 -28.07 10.70
C ILE A 120 -9.16 -27.10 9.61
N PRO A 121 -9.48 -27.56 8.38
CA PRO A 121 -9.84 -26.68 7.27
C PRO A 121 -11.14 -25.89 7.51
N LEU A 122 -12.06 -26.43 8.33
CA LEU A 122 -13.34 -25.80 8.65
C LEU A 122 -13.19 -24.43 9.32
N LEU A 123 -12.11 -24.21 10.09
CA LEU A 123 -11.87 -22.93 10.77
C LEU A 123 -11.57 -21.79 9.79
N ARG A 124 -11.06 -22.10 8.59
CA ARG A 124 -10.81 -21.09 7.55
C ARG A 124 -12.12 -20.53 6.99
N TYR A 125 -13.14 -21.38 6.82
CA TYR A 125 -14.49 -20.95 6.47
C TYR A 125 -15.13 -20.13 7.59
N ALA A 126 -14.87 -20.48 8.86
CA ALA A 126 -15.34 -19.66 9.99
C ALA A 126 -14.74 -18.25 9.99
N VAL A 127 -13.42 -18.11 9.75
CA VAL A 127 -12.78 -16.79 9.60
C VAL A 127 -13.39 -16.01 8.43
N THR A 128 -13.65 -16.67 7.31
CA THR A 128 -14.35 -16.06 6.17
C THR A 128 -15.73 -15.54 6.57
N ALA A 129 -16.54 -16.36 7.25
CA ALA A 129 -17.88 -15.99 7.67
C ALA A 129 -17.87 -14.77 8.62
N ILE A 130 -16.96 -14.78 9.61
CA ILE A 130 -16.78 -13.63 10.51
C ILE A 130 -16.37 -12.39 9.72
N GLY A 131 -15.43 -12.51 8.78
CA GLY A 131 -15.03 -11.41 7.92
C GLY A 131 -16.18 -10.83 7.09
N LEU A 132 -17.06 -11.67 6.55
CA LEU A 132 -18.24 -11.24 5.79
C LEU A 132 -19.26 -10.52 6.68
N VAL A 133 -19.46 -10.99 7.92
CA VAL A 133 -20.32 -10.29 8.90
C VAL A 133 -19.76 -8.90 9.22
N VAL A 134 -18.45 -8.80 9.44
CA VAL A 134 -17.79 -7.52 9.68
C VAL A 134 -17.92 -6.60 8.47
N LEU A 135 -17.72 -7.12 7.25
CA LEU A 135 -17.90 -6.34 6.03
C LEU A 135 -19.35 -5.83 5.87
N GLY A 136 -20.34 -6.69 6.13
CA GLY A 136 -21.76 -6.32 6.11
C GLY A 136 -22.09 -5.25 7.15
N ARG A 137 -21.52 -5.34 8.36
CA ARG A 137 -21.66 -4.29 9.38
C ARG A 137 -21.13 -2.96 8.91
N ILE A 138 -19.93 -2.92 8.32
CA ILE A 138 -19.31 -1.66 7.86
C ILE A 138 -20.11 -1.05 6.72
N ALA A 139 -20.64 -1.88 5.82
CA ALA A 139 -21.49 -1.43 4.73
C ALA A 139 -22.81 -0.80 5.22
N TRP A 140 -23.36 -1.30 6.33
CA TRP A 140 -24.57 -0.76 6.93
C TRP A 140 -24.31 0.52 7.73
N ASP A 141 -23.29 0.48 8.60
CA ASP A 141 -22.89 1.61 9.42
C ASP A 141 -21.36 1.65 9.54
N PRO A 142 -20.69 2.53 8.78
CA PRO A 142 -19.25 2.67 8.80
C PRO A 142 -18.74 3.39 10.05
N VAL A 143 -19.61 4.04 10.83
CA VAL A 143 -19.26 4.78 12.05
C VAL A 143 -19.26 3.80 13.22
N ILE A 144 -18.07 3.27 13.52
CA ILE A 144 -17.85 2.30 14.60
C ILE A 144 -17.63 3.03 15.92
N MET A 145 -17.01 4.19 15.87
CA MET A 145 -16.82 5.04 17.04
C MET A 145 -18.16 5.58 17.53
N GLY A 146 -18.45 5.46 18.82
CA GLY A 146 -19.60 6.14 19.43
C GLY A 146 -19.45 7.67 19.37
N ALA A 147 -20.42 8.39 19.95
CA ALA A 147 -20.41 9.86 19.96
C ALA A 147 -19.18 10.46 20.69
N ASP A 148 -18.63 9.77 21.70
CA ASP A 148 -17.51 10.26 22.50
C ASP A 148 -16.17 9.64 22.07
N VAL A 149 -15.57 10.24 21.04
CA VAL A 149 -14.32 9.76 20.46
C VAL A 149 -13.09 10.13 21.29
N GLY A 150 -13.22 11.12 22.18
CA GLY A 150 -12.12 11.74 22.93
C GLY A 150 -11.42 12.84 22.14
N ARG A 151 -10.79 13.81 22.82
CA ARG A 151 -10.17 15.00 22.16
C ARG A 151 -8.69 14.84 21.83
N THR A 152 -8.03 13.80 22.34
CA THR A 152 -6.60 13.56 22.12
C THR A 152 -6.34 13.08 20.68
N PRO A 153 -5.52 13.78 19.88
CA PRO A 153 -5.16 13.30 18.55
C PRO A 153 -4.40 11.97 18.64
N ILE A 154 -4.67 11.05 17.71
CA ILE A 154 -4.02 9.72 17.57
C ILE A 154 -4.40 8.72 18.68
N PHE A 155 -4.30 9.09 19.95
CA PHE A 155 -4.68 8.25 21.10
C PHE A 155 -6.14 8.48 21.48
N ASN A 156 -7.04 8.04 20.61
CA ASN A 156 -8.49 8.19 20.76
C ASN A 156 -9.22 6.87 20.50
N TRP A 157 -10.53 6.88 20.69
CA TRP A 157 -11.37 5.70 20.45
C TRP A 157 -11.35 5.20 19.00
N LEU A 158 -10.98 6.06 18.05
CA LEU A 158 -10.79 5.68 16.64
C LEU A 158 -9.65 4.67 16.48
N LEU A 159 -8.55 4.85 17.21
CA LEU A 159 -7.42 3.92 17.15
C LEU A 159 -7.82 2.52 17.62
N LEU A 160 -8.62 2.41 18.67
CA LEU A 160 -9.14 1.12 19.12
C LEU A 160 -10.21 0.57 18.15
N GLY A 161 -11.14 1.41 17.72
CA GLY A 161 -12.28 1.02 16.89
C GLY A 161 -11.91 0.55 15.49
N TYR A 162 -10.86 1.12 14.88
CA TYR A 162 -10.42 0.76 13.52
C TYR A 162 -9.02 0.17 13.48
N GLY A 163 -8.09 0.67 14.31
CA GLY A 163 -6.72 0.16 14.35
C GLY A 163 -6.62 -1.26 14.89
N ALA A 164 -7.35 -1.60 15.96
CA ALA A 164 -7.33 -2.96 16.49
C ALA A 164 -7.90 -3.98 15.48
N PRO A 165 -9.04 -3.75 14.81
CA PRO A 165 -9.47 -4.60 13.70
C PRO A 165 -8.46 -4.70 12.55
N ALA A 166 -7.84 -3.58 12.14
CA ALA A 166 -6.86 -3.59 11.06
C ALA A 166 -5.69 -4.55 11.37
N VAL A 167 -5.13 -4.44 12.58
CA VAL A 167 -4.04 -5.31 13.04
C VAL A 167 -4.52 -6.75 13.19
N ALA A 168 -5.70 -6.98 13.76
CA ALA A 168 -6.24 -8.32 13.97
C ALA A 168 -6.45 -9.06 12.63
N PHE A 169 -7.01 -8.41 11.62
CA PHE A 169 -7.16 -9.01 10.29
C PHE A 169 -5.83 -9.16 9.55
N ALA A 170 -4.89 -8.22 9.69
CA ALA A 170 -3.55 -8.35 9.13
C ALA A 170 -2.81 -9.56 9.73
N ALA A 171 -2.87 -9.73 11.06
CA ALA A 171 -2.30 -10.88 11.76
C ALA A 171 -3.00 -12.18 11.34
N SER A 172 -4.33 -12.17 11.21
CA SER A 172 -5.11 -13.32 10.71
C SER A 172 -4.63 -13.76 9.32
N ALA A 173 -4.43 -12.81 8.40
CA ALA A 173 -3.90 -13.09 7.07
C ALA A 173 -2.48 -13.68 7.12
N VAL A 174 -1.60 -13.14 7.98
CA VAL A 174 -0.22 -13.63 8.15
C VAL A 174 -0.18 -15.06 8.71
N LEU A 175 -1.10 -15.42 9.60
CA LEU A 175 -1.20 -16.77 10.15
C LEU A 175 -1.76 -17.75 9.13
N LEU A 176 -2.88 -17.39 8.49
CA LEU A 176 -3.60 -18.28 7.57
C LEU A 176 -2.82 -18.58 6.28
N ARG A 177 -2.01 -17.62 5.80
CA ARG A 177 -1.21 -17.78 4.57
C ARG A 177 -0.09 -18.82 4.70
N THR A 178 0.29 -19.22 5.91
CA THR A 178 1.34 -20.22 6.13
C THR A 178 0.99 -21.59 5.51
N ARG A 179 -0.31 -21.85 5.31
CA ARG A 179 -0.81 -23.11 4.76
C ARG A 179 -1.33 -22.98 3.33
N ALA A 180 -2.15 -21.96 3.05
CA ALA A 180 -2.79 -21.78 1.75
C ALA A 180 -3.16 -20.31 1.50
N GLN A 181 -3.17 -19.92 0.22
CA GLN A 181 -3.70 -18.63 -0.26
C GLN A 181 -5.13 -18.78 -0.77
N ASP A 182 -6.09 -18.81 0.14
CA ASP A 182 -7.51 -18.97 -0.16
C ASP A 182 -8.29 -17.67 0.10
N LEU A 183 -9.62 -17.76 0.00
CA LEU A 183 -10.53 -16.63 0.21
C LEU A 183 -10.43 -16.05 1.62
N ALA A 184 -10.17 -16.88 2.64
CA ALA A 184 -10.02 -16.40 4.02
C ALA A 184 -8.85 -15.42 4.18
N VAL A 185 -7.71 -15.73 3.54
CA VAL A 185 -6.54 -14.83 3.52
C VAL A 185 -6.87 -13.54 2.78
N ARG A 186 -7.45 -13.64 1.57
CA ARG A 186 -7.76 -12.47 0.73
C ARG A 186 -8.76 -11.53 1.39
N LEU A 187 -9.79 -12.08 2.04
CA LEU A 187 -10.78 -11.30 2.77
C LEU A 187 -10.15 -10.63 3.99
N SER A 188 -9.30 -11.34 4.74
CA SER A 188 -8.57 -10.77 5.88
C SER A 188 -7.64 -9.63 5.45
N GLU A 189 -6.90 -9.78 4.34
CA GLU A 189 -6.06 -8.71 3.79
C GLU A 189 -6.89 -7.50 3.33
N SER A 190 -8.03 -7.75 2.67
CA SER A 190 -8.95 -6.69 2.24
C SER A 190 -9.52 -5.90 3.42
N LEU A 191 -9.97 -6.60 4.47
CA LEU A 191 -10.48 -5.99 5.69
C LEU A 191 -9.38 -5.21 6.42
N ALA A 192 -8.16 -5.75 6.51
CA ALA A 192 -7.04 -5.04 7.11
C ALA A 192 -6.77 -3.69 6.42
N ILE A 193 -6.77 -3.68 5.09
CA ILE A 193 -6.59 -2.46 4.29
C ILE A 193 -7.77 -1.50 4.49
N LEU A 194 -9.00 -2.00 4.45
CA LEU A 194 -10.21 -1.20 4.65
C LEU A 194 -10.21 -0.50 6.01
N PHE A 195 -9.96 -1.24 7.09
CA PHE A 195 -9.90 -0.68 8.43
C PHE A 195 -8.75 0.32 8.60
N ALA A 196 -7.57 0.04 8.01
CA ALA A 196 -6.48 0.99 8.00
C ALA A 196 -6.88 2.29 7.28
N ALA A 197 -7.52 2.19 6.11
CA ALA A 197 -7.96 3.37 5.36
C ALA A 197 -9.03 4.18 6.09
N LEU A 198 -10.02 3.51 6.69
CA LEU A 198 -11.04 4.17 7.52
C LEU A 198 -10.43 4.84 8.75
N LEU A 199 -9.43 4.21 9.38
CA LEU A 199 -8.70 4.82 10.48
C LEU A 199 -8.05 6.13 10.02
N PHE A 200 -7.28 6.13 8.94
CA PHE A 200 -6.65 7.36 8.45
C PHE A 200 -7.68 8.42 8.06
N TYR A 201 -8.77 8.03 7.39
CA TYR A 201 -9.84 8.94 7.01
C TYR A 201 -10.43 9.65 8.24
N PHE A 202 -10.89 8.88 9.23
CA PHE A 202 -11.51 9.47 10.42
C PHE A 202 -10.50 10.17 11.34
N GLN A 203 -9.23 9.75 11.36
CA GLN A 203 -8.19 10.45 12.14
C GLN A 203 -7.86 11.82 11.55
N ILE A 204 -7.83 11.95 10.22
CA ILE A 204 -7.66 13.26 9.57
C ILE A 204 -8.84 14.17 9.92
N ARG A 205 -10.07 13.65 9.81
CA ARG A 205 -11.29 14.38 10.16
C ARG A 205 -11.27 14.84 11.61
N HIS A 206 -10.99 13.91 12.52
CA HIS A 206 -10.90 14.17 13.97
C HIS A 206 -9.87 15.24 14.30
N ALA A 207 -8.67 15.13 13.72
CA ALA A 207 -7.56 16.04 14.01
C ALA A 207 -7.81 17.47 13.49
N LEU A 208 -8.51 17.63 12.36
CA LEU A 208 -8.74 18.94 11.74
C LEU A 208 -10.06 19.61 12.13
N ASN A 209 -11.00 18.88 12.74
CA ASN A 209 -12.32 19.38 13.09
C ASN A 209 -12.56 19.38 14.62
N ASP A 210 -11.53 19.72 15.40
CA ASP A 210 -11.58 19.85 16.87
C ASP A 210 -12.15 18.60 17.59
N GLY A 211 -11.92 17.43 17.01
CA GLY A 211 -12.37 16.15 17.54
C GLY A 211 -13.74 15.67 17.06
N ASP A 212 -14.43 16.39 16.17
CA ASP A 212 -15.68 15.95 15.52
C ASP A 212 -15.41 15.39 14.10
N PRO A 213 -15.43 14.06 13.90
CA PRO A 213 -15.16 13.47 12.59
C PRO A 213 -16.29 13.67 11.57
N LEU A 214 -17.49 14.07 12.00
CA LEU A 214 -18.70 14.12 11.17
C LEU A 214 -19.08 15.55 10.75
N ARG A 215 -18.28 16.55 11.12
CA ARG A 215 -18.51 17.96 10.78
C ARG A 215 -18.65 18.19 9.26
N PRO A 216 -19.71 18.82 8.74
CA PRO A 216 -19.93 18.94 7.29
C PRO A 216 -18.96 19.88 6.54
N ALA A 217 -18.06 20.56 7.25
CA ALA A 217 -17.04 21.40 6.63
C ALA A 217 -15.84 20.56 6.16
N SER A 218 -15.28 20.94 5.02
CA SER A 218 -13.97 20.49 4.54
C SER A 218 -13.13 21.71 4.18
N GLY A 219 -11.80 21.56 4.25
CA GLY A 219 -10.86 22.59 3.78
C GLY A 219 -9.77 22.00 2.91
N HIS A 220 -8.97 22.87 2.30
CA HIS A 220 -7.88 22.48 1.39
C HIS A 220 -6.83 21.57 2.06
N VAL A 221 -6.52 21.80 3.35
CA VAL A 221 -5.58 20.95 4.11
C VAL A 221 -6.13 19.54 4.29
N GLU A 222 -7.43 19.42 4.57
CA GLU A 222 -8.09 18.14 4.77
C GLU A 222 -8.08 17.31 3.48
N MET A 223 -8.47 17.93 2.35
CA MET A 223 -8.39 17.29 1.03
C MET A 223 -6.95 16.93 0.65
N GLY A 224 -5.99 17.79 1.03
CA GLY A 224 -4.55 17.55 0.96
C GLY A 224 -4.11 16.26 1.62
N LEU A 225 -4.47 16.08 2.89
CA LEU A 225 -4.13 14.90 3.66
C LEU A 225 -4.85 13.64 3.15
N PHE A 226 -6.09 13.75 2.67
CA PHE A 226 -6.76 12.63 1.99
C PHE A 226 -6.04 12.22 0.70
N ALA A 227 -5.64 13.18 -0.11
CA ALA A 227 -4.84 12.90 -1.31
C ALA A 227 -3.51 12.23 -0.93
N LEU A 228 -2.80 12.78 0.07
CA LEU A 228 -1.51 12.27 0.54
C LEU A 228 -1.62 10.84 1.08
N THR A 229 -2.59 10.57 1.95
CA THR A 229 -2.78 9.24 2.55
C THR A 229 -3.23 8.23 1.50
N SER A 230 -4.13 8.61 0.59
CA SER A 230 -4.57 7.74 -0.51
C SER A 230 -3.42 7.38 -1.45
N LEU A 231 -2.58 8.36 -1.84
CA LEU A 231 -1.34 8.11 -2.59
C LEU A 231 -0.35 7.25 -1.79
N GLY A 232 -0.25 7.45 -0.48
CA GLY A 232 0.54 6.66 0.45
C GLY A 232 0.13 5.18 0.46
N PHE A 233 -1.17 4.90 0.60
CA PHE A 233 -1.72 3.55 0.48
C PHE A 233 -1.41 2.95 -0.89
N SER A 234 -1.64 3.71 -1.96
CA SER A 234 -1.36 3.28 -3.32
C SER A 234 0.12 2.87 -3.52
N PHE A 235 1.05 3.68 -2.97
CA PHE A 235 2.48 3.42 -2.98
C PHE A 235 2.86 2.17 -2.17
N VAL A 236 2.45 2.11 -0.89
CA VAL A 236 2.79 1.00 0.02
C VAL A 236 2.25 -0.32 -0.52
N LEU A 237 1.00 -0.34 -1.00
CA LEU A 237 0.38 -1.53 -1.56
C LEU A 237 1.06 -1.96 -2.88
N THR A 238 1.50 -1.01 -3.71
CA THR A 238 2.31 -1.33 -4.90
C THR A 238 3.64 -1.96 -4.51
N ARG A 239 4.32 -1.44 -3.48
CA ARG A 239 5.57 -2.03 -2.96
C ARG A 239 5.36 -3.43 -2.40
N MET A 240 4.28 -3.64 -1.66
CA MET A 240 3.92 -4.94 -1.10
C MET A 240 3.55 -5.95 -2.18
N ASP A 241 2.84 -5.53 -3.24
CA ASP A 241 2.49 -6.37 -4.39
C ASP A 241 3.74 -6.79 -5.19
N VAL A 242 4.69 -5.88 -5.41
CA VAL A 242 5.97 -6.22 -6.07
C VAL A 242 6.78 -7.21 -5.23
N ALA A 243 6.79 -7.03 -3.90
CA ALA A 243 7.49 -7.96 -3.00
C ALA A 243 6.77 -9.30 -2.87
N ARG A 244 5.44 -9.31 -2.99
CA ARG A 244 4.57 -10.47 -2.83
C ARG A 244 3.41 -10.33 -3.81
N ALA A 245 3.53 -10.96 -4.98
CA ALA A 245 2.52 -10.90 -6.03
C ALA A 245 1.16 -11.31 -5.45
N ASN A 246 0.30 -10.33 -5.15
CA ASN A 246 -0.96 -10.52 -4.44
C ASN A 246 -2.06 -9.72 -5.13
N PRO A 247 -3.11 -10.39 -5.66
CA PRO A 247 -4.17 -9.71 -6.38
C PRO A 247 -4.90 -8.66 -5.54
N VAL A 248 -5.01 -8.85 -4.22
CA VAL A 248 -5.66 -7.89 -3.32
C VAL A 248 -4.87 -6.59 -3.27
N PHE A 249 -3.55 -6.66 -3.03
CA PHE A 249 -2.69 -5.47 -2.98
C PHE A 249 -2.61 -4.79 -4.35
N ARG A 250 -2.60 -5.57 -5.43
CA ARG A 250 -2.68 -5.04 -6.79
C ARG A 250 -3.93 -4.19 -7.01
N ILE A 251 -5.10 -4.77 -6.79
CA ILE A 251 -6.39 -4.09 -7.03
C ILE A 251 -6.55 -2.90 -6.08
N ALA A 252 -6.27 -3.09 -4.78
CA ALA A 252 -6.37 -2.04 -3.78
C ALA A 252 -5.46 -0.84 -4.12
N SER A 253 -4.21 -1.08 -4.55
CA SER A 253 -3.31 0.01 -4.93
C SER A 253 -3.87 0.85 -6.09
N LEU A 254 -4.52 0.23 -7.08
CA LEU A 254 -5.16 0.92 -8.21
C LEU A 254 -6.37 1.72 -7.73
N ILE A 255 -7.22 1.14 -6.88
CA ILE A 255 -8.39 1.80 -6.31
C ILE A 255 -7.95 3.07 -5.55
N PHE A 256 -6.97 2.98 -4.66
CA PHE A 256 -6.47 4.16 -3.94
C PHE A 256 -5.87 5.20 -4.88
N GLY A 257 -5.14 4.80 -5.92
CA GLY A 257 -4.64 5.78 -6.88
C GLY A 257 -5.75 6.49 -7.64
N VAL A 258 -6.82 5.78 -8.03
CA VAL A 258 -8.01 6.40 -8.66
C VAL A 258 -8.74 7.32 -7.69
N ILE A 259 -8.96 6.89 -6.44
CA ILE A 259 -9.55 7.73 -5.38
C ILE A 259 -8.71 9.00 -5.21
N SER A 260 -7.38 8.88 -5.15
CA SER A 260 -6.51 10.05 -5.03
C SER A 260 -6.65 11.01 -6.20
N ALA A 261 -6.84 10.50 -7.43
CA ALA A 261 -7.08 11.32 -8.60
C ALA A 261 -8.38 12.12 -8.47
N PHE A 262 -9.46 11.50 -7.98
CA PHE A 262 -10.73 12.20 -7.72
C PHE A 262 -10.61 13.24 -6.61
N VAL A 263 -9.93 12.91 -5.50
CA VAL A 263 -9.69 13.86 -4.40
C VAL A 263 -8.84 15.05 -4.86
N ILE A 264 -7.82 14.81 -5.70
CA ILE A 264 -6.97 15.88 -6.22
C ILE A 264 -7.73 16.75 -7.23
N ALA A 265 -8.31 16.13 -8.26
CA ALA A 265 -8.95 16.87 -9.34
C ALA A 265 -10.25 17.53 -8.89
N GLY A 266 -11.15 16.78 -8.24
CA GLY A 266 -12.44 17.29 -7.76
C GLY A 266 -12.32 18.07 -6.45
N GLY A 267 -11.61 17.53 -5.46
CA GLY A 267 -11.45 18.15 -4.15
C GLY A 267 -10.51 19.36 -4.18
N LEU A 268 -9.21 19.15 -4.36
CA LEU A 268 -8.19 20.19 -4.21
C LEU A 268 -8.17 21.25 -5.31
N LEU A 269 -8.35 20.86 -6.57
CA LEU A 269 -8.21 21.78 -7.70
C LEU A 269 -9.49 22.56 -8.00
N LEU A 270 -10.67 21.95 -7.78
CA LEU A 270 -11.96 22.52 -8.14
C LEU A 270 -12.80 22.99 -6.94
N ALA A 271 -13.03 22.15 -5.93
CA ALA A 271 -13.97 22.45 -4.84
C ALA A 271 -13.35 23.28 -3.70
N GLU A 272 -12.17 22.87 -3.24
CA GLU A 272 -11.49 23.40 -2.06
C GLU A 272 -10.22 24.18 -2.43
N ASN A 273 -10.22 24.81 -3.61
CA ASN A 273 -9.09 25.61 -4.04
C ASN A 273 -9.15 26.98 -3.36
N PRO A 274 -8.18 27.39 -2.53
CA PRO A 274 -8.24 28.67 -1.81
C PRO A 274 -8.33 29.89 -2.73
N PHE A 275 -7.87 29.77 -3.98
CA PHE A 275 -8.04 30.80 -5.00
C PHE A 275 -9.51 31.02 -5.37
N LEU A 276 -10.31 29.95 -5.42
CA LEU A 276 -11.74 29.98 -5.79
C LEU A 276 -12.65 30.17 -4.58
N THR A 277 -12.37 29.45 -3.48
CA THR A 277 -13.24 29.39 -2.29
C THR A 277 -12.98 30.53 -1.31
N HIS A 278 -11.92 31.32 -1.52
CA HIS A 278 -11.51 32.42 -0.63
C HIS A 278 -11.16 31.97 0.80
N SER A 279 -10.83 30.69 0.99
CA SER A 279 -10.37 30.15 2.27
C SER A 279 -9.01 30.75 2.66
N THR A 280 -8.75 30.79 3.97
CA THR A 280 -7.51 31.34 4.49
C THR A 280 -6.38 30.33 4.39
N VAL A 281 -5.25 30.77 3.84
CA VAL A 281 -3.99 30.03 3.82
C VAL A 281 -3.23 30.40 5.08
N GLY A 282 -3.04 29.44 5.98
CA GLY A 282 -2.26 29.64 7.20
C GLY A 282 -0.76 29.34 7.00
N GLY A 283 0.08 29.92 7.86
CA GLY A 283 1.52 29.64 7.95
C GLY A 283 2.41 30.63 7.18
N PRO A 284 3.74 30.60 7.41
CA PRO A 284 4.67 31.46 6.68
C PRO A 284 4.84 30.99 5.22
N THR A 285 5.38 31.86 4.37
CA THR A 285 5.69 31.51 2.98
C THR A 285 6.58 30.25 2.93
N ILE A 286 6.35 29.39 1.93
CA ILE A 286 6.94 28.05 1.74
C ILE A 286 6.37 26.99 2.69
N PHE A 287 6.31 27.25 4.00
CA PHE A 287 5.74 26.32 5.00
C PHE A 287 4.26 26.59 5.29
N SER A 288 3.55 27.07 4.27
CA SER A 288 2.13 27.36 4.37
C SER A 288 1.31 26.07 4.38
N SER A 289 0.02 26.20 4.69
CA SER A 289 -0.97 25.14 4.52
C SER A 289 -1.03 24.57 3.09
N LEU A 290 -0.58 25.34 2.08
CA LEU A 290 -0.47 24.87 0.69
C LEU A 290 0.60 23.79 0.53
N MET A 291 1.61 23.75 1.40
CA MET A 291 2.62 22.70 1.41
C MET A 291 1.99 21.33 1.67
N LEU A 292 1.10 21.25 2.67
CA LEU A 292 0.37 20.03 3.00
C LEU A 292 -0.70 19.70 1.93
N ALA A 293 -1.33 20.72 1.36
CA ALA A 293 -2.42 20.55 0.40
C ALA A 293 -1.94 20.19 -1.02
N TYR A 294 -0.82 20.75 -1.49
CA TYR A 294 -0.38 20.64 -2.88
C TYR A 294 1.04 20.08 -3.01
N LEU A 295 2.01 20.58 -2.25
CA LEU A 295 3.42 20.15 -2.39
C LEU A 295 3.59 18.67 -2.02
N LEU A 296 3.21 18.28 -0.80
CA LEU A 296 3.40 16.90 -0.33
C LEU A 296 2.63 15.87 -1.17
N PRO A 297 1.33 16.06 -1.51
CA PRO A 297 0.64 15.15 -2.41
C PRO A 297 1.25 15.13 -3.81
N GLY A 298 1.73 16.26 -4.33
CA GLY A 298 2.41 16.33 -5.63
C GLY A 298 3.71 15.54 -5.66
N LEU A 299 4.54 15.66 -4.62
CA LEU A 299 5.75 14.85 -4.45
C LEU A 299 5.42 13.37 -4.29
N MET A 300 4.38 13.04 -3.52
CA MET A 300 3.93 11.66 -3.34
C MET A 300 3.40 11.05 -4.64
N ALA A 301 2.65 11.81 -5.45
CA ALA A 301 2.19 11.39 -6.76
C ALA A 301 3.38 11.12 -7.71
N ALA A 302 4.44 11.94 -7.65
CA ALA A 302 5.67 11.69 -8.39
C ALA A 302 6.35 10.38 -7.93
N LEU A 303 6.37 10.10 -6.62
CA LEU A 303 6.91 8.84 -6.08
C LEU A 303 6.08 7.64 -6.54
N VAL A 304 4.75 7.74 -6.50
CA VAL A 304 3.83 6.70 -7.01
C VAL A 304 4.06 6.44 -8.49
N ALA A 305 4.08 7.49 -9.32
CA ALA A 305 4.31 7.36 -10.76
C ALA A 305 5.61 6.62 -11.07
N ARG A 306 6.69 6.95 -10.36
CA ARG A 306 8.00 6.30 -10.53
C ARG A 306 8.00 4.82 -10.17
N HIS A 307 7.38 4.46 -9.05
CA HIS A 307 7.37 3.07 -8.58
C HIS A 307 6.36 2.20 -9.32
N ALA A 308 5.33 2.81 -9.90
CA ALA A 308 4.34 2.14 -10.72
C ALA A 308 4.85 1.85 -12.15
N ARG A 309 5.93 2.49 -12.62
CA ARG A 309 6.53 2.23 -13.93
C ARG A 309 6.98 0.77 -14.07
N GLY A 310 6.58 0.14 -15.17
CA GLY A 310 6.89 -1.26 -15.46
C GLY A 310 6.09 -2.29 -14.65
N VAL A 311 5.31 -1.86 -13.66
CA VAL A 311 4.49 -2.73 -12.80
C VAL A 311 3.00 -2.51 -13.05
N ARG A 312 2.58 -1.27 -13.28
CA ARG A 312 1.19 -0.86 -13.47
C ARG A 312 0.92 -0.43 -14.92
N PRO A 313 -0.35 -0.43 -15.36
CA PRO A 313 -0.73 0.04 -16.68
C PRO A 313 -0.25 1.47 -16.95
N GLN A 314 0.03 1.77 -18.22
CA GLN A 314 0.57 3.08 -18.62
C GLN A 314 -0.36 4.24 -18.29
N TRP A 315 -1.68 4.07 -18.40
CA TRP A 315 -2.65 5.11 -18.05
C TRP A 315 -2.53 5.56 -16.59
N TYR A 316 -2.24 4.63 -15.68
CA TYR A 316 -2.13 4.90 -14.25
C TYR A 316 -0.87 5.70 -13.95
N VAL A 317 0.25 5.28 -14.53
CA VAL A 317 1.54 5.98 -14.41
C VAL A 317 1.42 7.40 -14.97
N MET A 318 0.84 7.53 -16.17
CA MET A 318 0.64 8.83 -16.81
C MET A 318 -0.27 9.73 -15.99
N GLY A 319 -1.38 9.20 -15.46
CA GLY A 319 -2.27 9.94 -14.57
C GLY A 319 -1.55 10.47 -13.33
N ALA A 320 -0.79 9.62 -12.64
CA ALA A 320 0.01 10.02 -11.48
C ALA A 320 1.09 11.07 -11.83
N THR A 321 1.76 10.94 -12.98
CA THR A 321 2.74 11.93 -13.48
C THR A 321 2.07 13.28 -13.75
N ILE A 322 0.90 13.29 -14.41
CA ILE A 322 0.15 14.52 -14.71
C ILE A 322 -0.29 15.19 -13.41
N LEU A 323 -0.90 14.45 -12.48
CA LEU A 323 -1.33 14.99 -11.19
C LEU A 323 -0.15 15.53 -10.37
N ALA A 324 1.00 14.86 -10.40
CA ALA A 324 2.22 15.37 -9.76
C ALA A 324 2.64 16.72 -10.34
N GLY A 325 2.70 16.83 -11.68
CA GLY A 325 3.05 18.09 -12.36
C GLY A 325 2.05 19.21 -12.05
N LEU A 326 0.75 18.91 -12.12
CA LEU A 326 -0.33 19.86 -11.84
C LEU A 326 -0.28 20.36 -10.39
N LEU A 327 -0.11 19.48 -9.42
CA LEU A 327 -0.05 19.87 -8.01
C LEU A 327 1.19 20.69 -7.68
N LEU A 328 2.36 20.33 -8.23
CA LEU A 328 3.59 21.10 -8.02
C LEU A 328 3.51 22.49 -8.68
N PHE A 329 2.92 22.57 -9.88
CA PHE A 329 2.64 23.84 -10.54
C PHE A 329 1.63 24.70 -9.79
N ALA A 330 0.54 24.08 -9.30
CA ALA A 330 -0.49 24.74 -8.50
C ALA A 330 0.10 25.26 -7.18
N TYR A 331 0.93 24.46 -6.49
CA TYR A 331 1.64 24.89 -5.28
C TYR A 331 2.47 26.14 -5.54
N VAL A 332 3.37 26.11 -6.53
CA VAL A 332 4.22 27.27 -6.84
C VAL A 332 3.40 28.51 -7.20
N THR A 333 2.32 28.33 -7.96
CA THR A 333 1.44 29.44 -8.36
C THR A 333 0.69 30.03 -7.16
N LEU A 334 0.05 29.20 -6.34
CA LEU A 334 -0.68 29.66 -5.15
C LEU A 334 0.27 30.24 -4.10
N GLU A 335 1.48 29.71 -3.97
CA GLU A 335 2.48 30.19 -3.01
C GLU A 335 3.04 31.56 -3.40
N VAL A 336 3.23 31.84 -4.70
CA VAL A 336 3.55 33.21 -5.15
C VAL A 336 2.44 34.16 -4.75
N ARG A 337 1.17 33.81 -5.00
CA ARG A 337 0.03 34.65 -4.57
C ARG A 337 0.02 34.87 -3.06
N HIS A 338 0.25 33.81 -2.29
CA HIS A 338 0.33 33.85 -0.83
C HIS A 338 1.46 34.75 -0.33
N ALA A 339 2.63 34.71 -0.98
CA ALA A 339 3.78 35.55 -0.63
C ALA A 339 3.50 37.05 -0.77
N PHE A 340 2.71 37.45 -1.77
CA PHE A 340 2.37 38.86 -2.00
C PHE A 340 1.10 39.31 -1.26
N GLN A 341 0.10 38.44 -1.15
CA GLN A 341 -1.24 38.81 -0.68
C GLN A 341 -1.54 38.41 0.77
N GLY A 342 -0.65 37.62 1.39
CA GLY A 342 -0.83 37.04 2.72
C GLY A 342 -1.89 35.94 2.71
N GLU A 343 -2.57 35.75 3.86
CA GLU A 343 -3.46 34.60 4.10
C GLU A 343 -4.65 34.48 3.13
N ARG A 344 -5.09 35.58 2.51
CA ARG A 344 -6.28 35.59 1.64
C ARG A 344 -5.88 35.75 0.17
N ILE A 345 -5.90 34.63 -0.56
CA ILE A 345 -5.45 34.54 -1.96
C ILE A 345 -6.58 34.44 -2.99
N GLY A 346 -7.80 34.88 -2.64
CA GLY A 346 -8.97 34.76 -3.52
C GLY A 346 -8.85 35.54 -4.84
N PHE A 347 -9.44 35.02 -5.91
CA PHE A 347 -9.30 35.53 -7.29
C PHE A 347 -9.78 36.99 -7.50
N MET A 348 -10.73 37.46 -6.69
CA MET A 348 -11.28 38.83 -6.77
C MET A 348 -10.28 39.94 -6.39
N ARG A 349 -9.12 39.59 -5.83
CA ARG A 349 -8.11 40.57 -5.44
C ARG A 349 -7.27 40.99 -6.64
N SER A 350 -6.96 42.29 -6.73
CA SER A 350 -6.05 42.83 -7.73
C SER A 350 -4.64 42.26 -7.53
N THR A 351 -3.94 42.09 -8.65
CA THR A 351 -2.60 41.49 -8.70
C THR A 351 -1.60 42.60 -9.02
N SER A 352 -0.57 42.77 -8.20
CA SER A 352 0.46 43.80 -8.43
C SER A 352 1.37 43.43 -9.61
N SER A 353 2.01 44.41 -10.26
CA SER A 353 2.96 44.13 -11.36
C SER A 353 4.13 43.25 -10.91
N ALA A 354 4.63 43.46 -9.69
CA ALA A 354 5.68 42.62 -9.11
C ALA A 354 5.23 41.17 -8.92
N GLU A 355 3.98 40.95 -8.48
CA GLU A 355 3.38 39.62 -8.38
C GLU A 355 3.26 38.97 -9.76
N VAL A 356 2.76 39.72 -10.77
CA VAL A 356 2.64 39.24 -12.15
C VAL A 356 3.98 38.74 -12.69
N TRP A 357 5.06 39.52 -12.54
CA TRP A 357 6.39 39.13 -13.01
C TRP A 357 6.97 37.95 -12.22
N THR A 358 6.65 37.86 -10.93
CA THR A 358 7.14 36.75 -10.09
C THR A 358 6.56 35.41 -10.51
N TYR A 359 5.32 35.34 -11.03
CA TYR A 359 4.79 34.10 -11.60
C TYR A 359 5.68 33.56 -12.74
N SER A 360 6.13 34.43 -13.66
CA SER A 360 7.03 34.02 -14.76
C SER A 360 8.34 33.45 -14.25
N ALA A 361 8.97 34.14 -13.30
CA ALA A 361 10.23 33.73 -12.71
C ALA A 361 10.08 32.40 -11.95
N ALA A 362 8.99 32.24 -11.19
CA ALA A 362 8.71 31.04 -10.42
C ALA A 362 8.41 29.82 -11.31
N TRP A 363 7.64 29.99 -12.39
CA TRP A 363 7.36 28.91 -13.33
C TRP A 363 8.61 28.49 -14.11
N LEU A 364 9.46 29.45 -14.48
CA LEU A 364 10.75 29.16 -15.11
C LEU A 364 11.67 28.39 -14.15
N ALA A 365 11.76 28.82 -12.89
CA ALA A 365 12.53 28.14 -11.85
C ALA A 365 12.03 26.70 -11.63
N LEU A 366 10.71 26.49 -11.55
CA LEU A 366 10.11 25.16 -11.46
C LEU A 366 10.47 24.29 -12.69
N GLY A 367 10.42 24.87 -13.89
CA GLY A 367 10.85 24.22 -15.13
C GLY A 367 12.32 23.79 -15.08
N LEU A 368 13.22 24.64 -14.56
CA LEU A 368 14.63 24.30 -14.37
C LEU A 368 14.84 23.20 -13.33
N VAL A 369 14.08 23.21 -12.22
CA VAL A 369 14.11 22.13 -11.22
C VAL A 369 13.68 20.80 -11.86
N PHE A 370 12.63 20.80 -12.68
CA PHE A 370 12.20 19.60 -13.41
C PHE A 370 13.25 19.15 -14.43
N LEU A 371 13.97 20.07 -15.08
CA LEU A 371 15.06 19.73 -16.00
C LEU A 371 16.22 19.07 -15.25
N ALA A 372 16.69 19.71 -14.18
CA ALA A 372 17.78 19.22 -13.35
C ALA A 372 17.46 17.82 -12.80
N TYR A 373 16.24 17.64 -12.28
CA TYR A 373 15.75 16.34 -11.83
C TYR A 373 15.64 15.32 -12.98
N GLY A 374 15.15 15.75 -14.15
CA GLY A 374 15.03 14.92 -15.34
C GLY A 374 16.37 14.42 -15.87
N ILE A 375 17.41 15.25 -15.80
CA ILE A 375 18.80 14.88 -16.13
C ILE A 375 19.36 13.95 -15.06
N TRP A 376 19.29 14.34 -13.79
CA TRP A 376 19.84 13.56 -12.66
C TRP A 376 19.24 12.16 -12.55
N ARG A 377 17.95 12.00 -12.87
CA ARG A 377 17.24 10.71 -12.78
C ARG A 377 16.95 10.06 -14.13
N GLY A 378 17.45 10.61 -15.24
CA GLY A 378 17.21 10.08 -16.59
C GLY A 378 15.72 10.01 -16.99
N SER A 379 14.86 10.85 -16.39
CA SER A 379 13.40 10.77 -16.57
C SER A 379 12.95 11.59 -17.78
N ARG A 380 12.54 10.91 -18.87
CA ARG A 380 12.01 11.58 -20.07
C ARG A 380 10.77 12.42 -19.78
N GLU A 381 9.84 11.91 -18.97
CA GLU A 381 8.63 12.63 -18.57
C GLU A 381 8.94 13.94 -17.84
N ALA A 382 9.91 13.94 -16.92
CA ALA A 382 10.31 15.16 -16.22
C ALA A 382 10.96 16.20 -17.16
N ARG A 383 11.76 15.74 -18.13
CA ARG A 383 12.34 16.61 -19.15
C ARG A 383 11.27 17.21 -20.08
N MET A 384 10.24 16.45 -20.43
CA MET A 384 9.10 16.95 -21.22
C MET A 384 8.23 17.93 -20.42
N ALA A 385 7.93 17.62 -19.15
CA ALA A 385 7.20 18.52 -18.26
C ALA A 385 7.97 19.84 -18.06
N SER A 386 9.29 19.75 -17.90
CA SER A 386 10.18 20.91 -17.87
C SER A 386 10.10 21.74 -19.16
N ALA A 387 10.22 21.10 -20.34
CA ALA A 387 10.10 21.79 -21.62
C ALA A 387 8.76 22.55 -21.73
N ALA A 388 7.66 21.90 -21.35
CA ALA A 388 6.33 22.50 -21.35
C ALA A 388 6.24 23.72 -20.41
N LEU A 389 6.78 23.61 -19.18
CA LEU A 389 6.79 24.73 -18.22
C LEU A 389 7.66 25.90 -18.69
N VAL A 390 8.83 25.63 -19.26
CA VAL A 390 9.71 26.67 -19.80
C VAL A 390 9.03 27.38 -20.97
N LEU A 391 8.44 26.63 -21.90
CA LEU A 391 7.68 27.20 -23.02
C LEU A 391 6.49 28.03 -22.54
N LEU A 392 5.73 27.53 -21.55
CA LEU A 392 4.62 28.25 -20.94
C LEU A 392 5.09 29.56 -20.31
N SER A 393 6.18 29.52 -19.55
CA SER A 393 6.76 30.70 -18.88
C SER A 393 7.21 31.74 -19.89
N VAL A 394 7.93 31.30 -20.93
CA VAL A 394 8.40 32.15 -22.03
C VAL A 394 7.22 32.78 -22.78
N ALA A 395 6.23 31.98 -23.16
CA ALA A 395 5.04 32.48 -23.86
C ALA A 395 4.30 33.51 -23.00
N LYS A 396 4.16 33.25 -21.69
CA LYS A 396 3.55 34.19 -20.75
C LYS A 396 4.34 35.51 -20.67
N VAL A 397 5.66 35.46 -20.58
CA VAL A 397 6.50 36.67 -20.59
C VAL A 397 6.28 37.48 -21.87
N PHE A 398 6.30 36.82 -23.03
CA PHE A 398 6.09 37.49 -24.33
C PHE A 398 4.71 38.12 -24.47
N LEU A 399 3.65 37.39 -24.12
CA LEU A 399 2.27 37.82 -24.37
C LEU A 399 1.78 38.82 -23.32
N LEU A 400 2.09 38.58 -22.05
CA LEU A 400 1.54 39.36 -20.94
C LEU A 400 2.55 40.38 -20.39
N ASP A 401 3.81 40.01 -20.17
CA ASP A 401 4.75 40.90 -19.48
C ASP A 401 5.32 41.98 -20.41
N LEU A 402 5.57 41.65 -21.69
CA LEU A 402 6.09 42.63 -22.67
C LEU A 402 5.02 43.59 -23.21
N SER A 403 3.72 43.27 -23.05
CA SER A 403 2.64 44.13 -23.53
C SER A 403 2.56 45.46 -22.77
N GLY A 404 3.03 45.50 -21.52
CA GLY A 404 3.07 46.70 -20.69
C GLY A 404 4.31 47.59 -20.89
N LEU A 405 5.29 47.17 -21.70
CA LEU A 405 6.52 47.92 -21.93
C LEU A 405 6.42 48.82 -23.17
N THR A 406 6.87 50.07 -23.06
CA THR A 406 6.89 51.04 -24.17
C THR A 406 8.29 51.26 -24.73
N GLY A 407 8.36 51.67 -26.01
CA GLY A 407 9.58 52.16 -26.66
C GLY A 407 10.78 51.20 -26.65
N LEU A 408 11.91 51.68 -26.13
CA LEU A 408 13.21 51.01 -26.15
C LEU A 408 13.27 49.75 -25.27
N TRP A 409 12.62 49.77 -24.10
CA TRP A 409 12.63 48.64 -23.15
C TRP A 409 11.99 47.39 -23.74
N ARG A 410 10.96 47.56 -24.57
CA ARG A 410 10.33 46.46 -25.29
C ARG A 410 11.29 45.83 -26.31
N ALA A 411 12.00 46.65 -27.10
CA ALA A 411 12.97 46.16 -28.08
C ALA A 411 14.15 45.43 -27.44
N LEU A 412 14.75 46.00 -26.38
CA LEU A 412 15.85 45.36 -25.64
C LEU A 412 15.42 44.05 -24.98
N SER A 413 14.18 43.98 -24.49
CA SER A 413 13.63 42.75 -23.89
C SER A 413 13.42 41.66 -24.94
N PHE A 414 12.93 42.00 -26.14
CA PHE A 414 12.81 41.06 -27.27
C PHE A 414 14.18 40.47 -27.67
N ILE A 415 15.21 41.30 -27.76
CA ILE A 415 16.56 40.86 -28.10
C ILE A 415 17.12 39.95 -26.99
N SER A 416 17.05 40.40 -25.74
CA SER A 416 17.57 39.64 -24.59
C SER A 416 16.87 38.29 -24.45
N LEU A 417 15.55 38.27 -24.58
CA LEU A 417 14.75 37.04 -24.51
C LEU A 417 15.03 36.13 -25.71
N GLY A 418 15.22 36.67 -26.91
CA GLY A 418 15.63 35.91 -28.09
C GLY A 418 16.96 35.17 -27.88
N VAL A 419 17.97 35.85 -27.33
CA VAL A 419 19.26 35.24 -26.98
C VAL A 419 19.09 34.12 -25.94
N VAL A 420 18.28 34.36 -24.90
CA VAL A 420 17.98 33.35 -23.88
C VAL A 420 17.26 32.14 -24.49
N LEU A 421 16.30 32.34 -25.40
CA LEU A 421 15.60 31.24 -26.08
C LEU A 421 16.53 30.41 -26.94
N ILE A 422 17.45 31.04 -27.67
CA ILE A 422 18.48 30.34 -28.44
C ILE A 422 19.36 29.51 -27.49
N GLY A 423 19.82 30.09 -26.39
CA GLY A 423 20.63 29.41 -25.39
C GLY A 423 19.91 28.21 -24.75
N ILE A 424 18.67 28.39 -24.33
CA ILE A 424 17.83 27.32 -23.77
C ILE A 424 17.55 26.25 -24.84
N GLY A 425 17.21 26.64 -26.07
CA GLY A 425 16.96 25.71 -27.18
C GLY A 425 18.17 24.82 -27.47
N LEU A 426 19.37 25.39 -27.51
CA LEU A 426 20.64 24.66 -27.66
C LEU A 426 20.89 23.73 -26.47
N ALA A 427 20.64 24.19 -25.24
CA ALA A 427 20.77 23.35 -24.04
C ALA A 427 19.77 22.18 -24.08
N TYR A 428 18.52 22.40 -24.50
CA TYR A 428 17.50 21.35 -24.61
C TYR A 428 17.84 20.32 -25.70
N GLN A 429 18.32 20.74 -26.86
CA GLN A 429 18.79 19.82 -27.90
C GLN A 429 19.90 18.90 -27.38
N LYS A 430 20.88 19.45 -26.65
CA LYS A 430 21.96 18.66 -26.05
C LYS A 430 21.53 17.79 -24.86
N LEU A 431 20.62 18.26 -24.00
CA LEU A 431 20.34 17.62 -22.71
C LEU A 431 19.07 16.75 -22.71
N VAL A 432 18.09 17.06 -23.56
CA VAL A 432 16.80 16.34 -23.62
C VAL A 432 16.76 15.33 -24.75
N PHE A 433 17.35 15.66 -25.91
CA PHE A 433 17.24 14.85 -27.13
C PHE A 433 18.53 14.14 -27.55
N ALA A 434 19.62 14.21 -26.78
CA ALA A 434 20.83 13.44 -27.07
C ALA A 434 20.53 11.93 -27.10
N LYS A 435 20.76 11.31 -28.26
CA LYS A 435 20.55 9.89 -28.55
C LYS A 435 21.65 9.07 -27.86
N PRO A 436 21.34 7.95 -27.17
CA PRO A 436 22.37 7.03 -26.70
C PRO A 436 23.22 6.57 -27.88
N ALA A 437 24.55 6.60 -27.74
CA ALA A 437 25.46 6.06 -28.75
C ALA A 437 25.09 4.59 -29.00
N ALA A 438 24.86 4.24 -30.26
CA ALA A 438 24.62 2.84 -30.65
C ALA A 438 25.84 2.00 -30.25
N PRO A 439 25.66 0.81 -29.65
CA PRO A 439 26.78 -0.08 -29.38
C PRO A 439 27.49 -0.40 -30.70
N ALA A 440 28.79 -0.14 -30.75
CA ALA A 440 29.62 -0.37 -31.92
C ALA A 440 29.58 -1.86 -32.28
N GLY A 441 29.05 -2.14 -33.48
CA GLY A 441 29.25 -3.32 -34.32
C GLY A 441 29.48 -4.68 -33.65
N SER A 442 28.47 -5.55 -33.71
CA SER A 442 28.73 -6.95 -34.06
C SER A 442 29.05 -7.01 -35.56
N ALA A 443 30.30 -6.69 -35.91
CA ALA A 443 30.83 -7.02 -37.23
C ALA A 443 30.91 -8.55 -37.31
N THR A 444 29.94 -9.16 -37.99
CA THR A 444 30.01 -10.57 -38.37
C THR A 444 31.19 -10.75 -39.33
N PRO A 445 32.20 -11.58 -39.02
CA PRO A 445 33.28 -11.83 -39.98
C PRO A 445 32.71 -12.56 -41.22
N PRO A 446 33.21 -12.26 -42.43
CA PRO A 446 32.78 -12.97 -43.63
C PRO A 446 33.16 -14.46 -43.52
N ALA A 447 32.20 -15.32 -43.86
CA ALA A 447 32.38 -16.77 -43.89
C ALA A 447 33.41 -17.18 -44.98
N PRO A 448 34.15 -18.28 -44.77
CA PRO A 448 35.25 -18.71 -45.64
C PRO A 448 34.80 -19.16 -47.03
#